data_AF-A0A967BYI1-F1
#
_entry.id   AF-A0A967BYI1-F1
#
_cell.length_a   1.000
_cell.length_b   1.000
_cell.length_c   1.000
_cell.angle_alpha   90.00
_cell.angle_beta   90.00
_cell.angle_gamma   90.00
#
_symmetry.space_group_name_H-M   'P 1'
#
loop_
_entity.id
_entity.type
_entity.pdbx_description
1 polymer ?
#
loop_
_entity_poly.entity_id
_entity_poly.type
_entity_poly.pdbx_seq_one_letter_code
_entity_poly.pdbx_strand_id
1 'polypeptide(L)' 'GFVKYQFFAYKKENHYGINVAVGDINNNGKSEIIVSPKKGGGNLIKIFDKQGFLIKSLNIFSNDFDEGINVAIMNVE' A
#
# COMPACT_ATOMS: atom_id res chain seq x y z
N GLY A 1 -3.12 -12.84 -21.81
CA GLY A 1 -2.00 -12.53 -20.90
C GLY A 1 -2.13 -13.34 -19.63
N PHE A 2 -1.01 -13.68 -18.98
CA PHE A 2 -1.00 -14.47 -17.74
C PHE A 2 -0.68 -13.59 -16.53
N VAL A 3 -1.32 -13.87 -15.40
CA VAL A 3 -0.98 -13.25 -14.11
C VAL A 3 0.45 -13.62 -13.74
N LYS A 4 1.29 -12.63 -13.43
CA LYS A 4 2.68 -12.87 -13.01
C LYS A 4 2.82 -13.07 -11.50
N TYR A 5 2.11 -12.26 -10.70
CA TYR A 5 2.17 -12.27 -9.25
C TYR A 5 0.80 -11.98 -8.64
N GLN A 6 0.57 -12.52 -7.45
CA GLN A 6 -0.61 -12.25 -6.63
C GLN A 6 -0.19 -12.34 -5.16
N PHE A 7 -0.74 -11.47 -4.32
CA PHE A 7 -0.44 -11.44 -2.89
C PHE A 7 -1.56 -10.72 -2.14
N PHE A 8 -1.64 -10.97 -0.83
CA PHE A 8 -2.49 -10.21 0.07
C PHE A 8 -1.70 -9.10 0.74
N ALA A 9 -2.13 -7.85 0.56
CA ALA A 9 -1.55 -6.67 1.22
C ALA A 9 -1.75 -6.71 2.76
N TYR A 10 -2.91 -7.18 3.19
CA TYR A 10 -3.31 -7.33 4.59
C TYR A 10 -3.77 -8.76 4.86
N LYS A 11 -4.17 -9.06 6.09
CA LYS A 11 -4.72 -10.39 6.42
C LYS A 11 -5.94 -10.67 5.53
N LYS A 12 -6.07 -11.90 5.05
CA LYS A 12 -7.15 -12.30 4.13
C LYS A 12 -8.54 -12.10 4.75
N GLU A 13 -8.60 -12.14 6.07
CA GLU A 13 -9.81 -11.98 6.88
C GLU A 13 -10.23 -10.51 7.04
N ASN A 14 -9.41 -9.55 6.59
CA ASN A 14 -9.75 -8.15 6.69
C ASN A 14 -10.80 -7.77 5.63
N HIS A 15 -11.92 -7.19 6.06
CA HIS A 15 -13.06 -6.84 5.22
C HIS A 15 -13.17 -5.34 4.88
N TYR A 16 -12.24 -4.52 5.34
CA TYR A 16 -12.17 -3.12 4.94
C TYR A 16 -11.62 -2.98 3.51
N GLY A 17 -12.06 -1.93 2.82
CA GLY A 17 -11.49 -1.59 1.51
C GLY A 17 -10.08 -1.01 1.63
N ILE A 18 -9.33 -1.00 0.53
CA ILE A 18 -8.00 -0.37 0.46
C ILE A 18 -7.93 0.62 -0.70
N ASN A 19 -7.01 1.57 -0.59
CA ASN A 19 -6.53 2.39 -1.70
C ASN A 19 -5.17 1.85 -2.15
N VAL A 20 -4.87 2.01 -3.45
CA VAL A 20 -3.61 1.53 -4.06
C VAL A 20 -3.04 2.64 -4.93
N ALA A 21 -1.74 2.88 -4.81
CA ALA A 21 -0.96 3.71 -5.73
C ALA A 21 0.28 2.93 -6.19
N VAL A 22 0.74 3.18 -7.41
CA VAL A 22 1.91 2.51 -8.00
C VAL A 22 2.83 3.56 -8.60
N GLY A 23 4.13 3.44 -8.35
CA GLY A 23 5.14 4.35 -8.88
C GLY A 23 6.53 3.97 -8.39
N ASP A 24 7.57 4.44 -9.08
CA ASP A 24 8.96 4.27 -8.65
C ASP A 24 9.28 5.33 -7.59
N ILE A 25 9.30 4.92 -6.32
CA ILE A 25 9.45 5.84 -5.18
C ILE A 25 10.88 5.91 -4.65
N ASN A 26 11.76 5.03 -5.12
CA ASN A 26 13.16 5.00 -4.73
C ASN A 26 14.11 5.28 -5.90
N ASN A 27 13.57 5.62 -7.07
CA ASN A 27 14.27 6.00 -8.29
C ASN A 27 15.24 4.91 -8.80
N ASN A 28 14.81 3.65 -8.73
CA ASN A 28 15.61 2.50 -9.18
C ASN A 28 15.19 1.95 -10.56
N GLY A 29 14.20 2.55 -11.21
CA GLY A 29 13.63 2.11 -12.48
C GLY A 29 12.58 1.01 -12.36
N LYS A 30 12.13 0.66 -11.16
CA LYS A 30 11.08 -0.33 -10.88
C LYS A 30 10.00 0.31 -10.03
N SER A 31 8.74 0.12 -10.40
CA SER A 31 7.64 0.62 -9.60
C SER A 31 7.40 -0.23 -8.36
N GLU A 32 7.15 0.45 -7.25
CA GLU A 32 6.61 -0.10 -6.02
C GLU A 32 5.09 0.05 -5.95
N ILE A 33 4.47 -0.72 -5.06
CA ILE A 33 3.03 -0.72 -4.78
C ILE A 33 2.83 -0.20 -3.36
N ILE A 34 2.13 0.92 -3.23
CA ILE A 34 1.72 1.48 -1.94
C ILE A 34 0.25 1.15 -1.72
N VAL A 35 -0.06 0.61 -0.55
CA VAL A 35 -1.43 0.33 -0.13
C VAL A 35 -1.73 1.02 1.19
N SER A 36 -2.94 1.56 1.29
CA SER A 36 -3.45 2.15 2.50
C SER A 36 -4.87 1.66 2.80
N PRO A 37 -5.23 1.54 4.08
CA PRO A 37 -6.57 1.13 4.46
C PRO A 37 -7.57 2.27 4.20
N LYS A 38 -8.80 1.89 3.83
CA LYS A 38 -9.98 2.74 3.99
C LYS A 38 -10.47 2.64 5.45
N LYS A 39 -11.53 3.40 5.76
CA LYS A 39 -12.19 3.37 7.07
C LYS A 39 -12.43 1.94 7.58
N GLY A 40 -12.14 1.71 8.86
CA GLY A 40 -12.20 0.38 9.48
C GLY A 40 -10.89 -0.41 9.44
N GLY A 41 -9.85 0.09 8.73
CA GLY A 41 -8.58 -0.62 8.54
C GLY A 41 -7.38 -0.06 9.30
N GLY A 42 -7.60 0.96 10.12
CA GLY A 42 -6.56 1.58 10.94
C GLY A 42 -5.60 2.48 10.14
N ASN A 43 -4.36 2.57 10.61
CA ASN A 43 -3.37 3.57 10.20
C ASN A 43 -2.11 2.96 9.52
N LEU A 44 -2.14 1.67 9.18
CA LEU A 44 -0.99 0.93 8.69
C LEU A 44 -0.89 0.97 7.16
N ILE A 45 0.00 1.81 6.64
CA ILE A 45 0.41 1.80 5.22
C ILE A 45 1.47 0.73 5.01
N LYS A 46 1.41 0.05 3.87
CA LYS A 46 2.46 -0.89 3.42
C LYS A 46 2.93 -0.58 2.01
N ILE A 47 4.20 -0.83 1.78
CA ILE A 47 4.89 -0.64 0.51
C ILE A 47 5.48 -1.98 0.11
N PHE A 48 5.20 -2.41 -1.11
CA PHE A 48 5.65 -3.68 -1.68
C PHE A 48 6.40 -3.46 -2.99
N ASP A 49 7.24 -4.41 -3.36
CA ASP A 49 7.70 -4.51 -4.74
C ASP A 49 6.63 -5.12 -5.66
N LYS A 50 6.94 -5.23 -6.96
CA LYS A 50 6.03 -5.81 -7.96
C LYS A 50 5.72 -7.30 -7.73
N GLN A 51 6.50 -8.00 -6.93
CA GLN A 51 6.27 -9.40 -6.57
C GLN A 51 5.38 -9.55 -5.33
N GLY A 52 5.18 -8.47 -4.57
CA GLY A 52 4.46 -8.50 -3.31
C GLY A 52 5.35 -8.71 -2.09
N PHE A 53 6.67 -8.58 -2.23
CA PHE A 53 7.56 -8.56 -1.06
C PHE A 53 7.46 -7.22 -0.36
N LEU A 54 7.28 -7.25 0.96
CA LEU A 54 7.15 -6.06 1.79
C LEU A 54 8.50 -5.33 1.85
N ILE A 55 8.51 -4.09 1.38
CA ILE A 55 9.66 -3.18 1.47
C ILE A 55 9.59 -2.39 2.77
N LYS A 56 8.41 -1.84 3.09
CA LYS A 56 8.23 -0.97 4.26
C LYS A 56 6.81 -1.00 4.78
N SER A 57 6.66 -0.79 6.08
CA SER A 57 5.37 -0.55 6.74
C SER A 57 5.45 0.64 7.67
N LEU A 58 4.40 1.45 7.71
CA LEU A 58 4.37 2.73 8.41
C LEU A 58 3.01 2.89 9.13
N ASN A 59 3.04 3.22 10.42
CA ASN A 59 1.88 3.73 11.13
C ASN A 59 1.90 5.25 11.05
N ILE A 60 0.89 5.85 10.39
CA ILE A 60 0.92 7.28 10.05
C ILE A 60 0.23 8.16 11.10
N PHE A 61 -0.69 7.59 11.89
CA PHE A 61 -1.49 8.30 12.88
C PHE A 61 -1.51 7.57 14.23
N SER A 62 -2.23 8.08 15.23
CA SER A 62 -2.50 7.34 16.47
C SER A 62 -3.26 6.04 16.17
N ASN A 63 -3.17 5.06 17.08
CA ASN A 63 -3.81 3.75 16.88
C ASN A 63 -5.35 3.82 16.82
N ASP A 64 -5.93 4.89 17.36
CA ASP A 64 -7.38 5.12 17.38
C ASP A 64 -7.87 5.81 16.10
N PHE A 65 -6.96 6.12 15.17
CA PHE A 65 -7.30 6.67 13.86
C PHE A 65 -7.93 5.59 12.97
N ASP A 66 -9.21 5.78 12.67
CA ASP A 66 -9.99 4.84 11.85
C ASP A 66 -10.58 5.49 10.59
N GLU A 67 -10.09 6.68 10.21
CA GLU A 67 -10.49 7.32 8.97
C GLU A 67 -9.67 6.76 7.79
N GLY A 68 -10.24 6.82 6.58
CA GLY A 68 -9.57 6.29 5.40
C GLY A 68 -8.35 7.13 4.99
N ILE A 69 -7.26 6.47 4.59
CA ILE A 69 -6.06 7.16 4.11
C ILE A 69 -6.02 7.11 2.59
N ASN A 70 -6.02 8.28 1.93
CA ASN A 70 -5.80 8.38 0.49
C ASN A 70 -4.30 8.52 0.19
N VAL A 71 -3.81 7.77 -0.80
CA VAL A 71 -2.41 7.79 -1.23
C VAL A 71 -2.35 8.13 -2.71
N ALA A 72 -1.37 8.96 -3.08
CA ALA A 72 -1.00 9.27 -4.45
C ALA A 72 0.52 9.27 -4.56
N ILE A 73 1.05 8.90 -5.72
CA ILE A 73 2.47 8.98 -6.03
C ILE A 73 2.61 9.98 -7.16
N MET A 74 3.52 10.95 -6.98
CA MET A 74 3.85 11.95 -7.99
C MET A 74 5.36 12.08 -8.02
N ASN A 75 5.93 11.92 -9.21
CA ASN A 75 7.30 12.34 -9.45
C ASN A 75 7.27 13.86 -9.58
N VAL A 76 8.00 14.54 -8.70
CA VAL A 76 8.20 15.99 -8.78
C VAL A 76 9.59 16.18 -9.34
N GLU A 77 9.66 16.58 -10.61
CA GLU A 77 10.91 17.03 -11.25
C GLU A 77 11.29 18.43 -10.76
#